data_AF-A0A524E671-F1
#
_entry.id   AF-A0A524E671-F1
#
_cell.length_a   1.000
_cell.length_b   1.000
_cell.length_c   1.000
_cell.angle_alpha   90.00
_cell.angle_beta   90.00
_cell.angle_gamma   90.00
#
_symmetry.space_group_name_H-M   'P 1'
#
loop_
_entity.id
_entity.type
_entity.pdbx_description
1 polymer ?
#
loop_
_entity_poly.entity_id
_entity_poly.type
_entity_poly.pdbx_seq_one_letter_code
_entity_poly.pdbx_strand_id
1 'polypeptide(L)'
;MARSKSMIVALTDLRNALKVSWMKYFLVGMVLFGPITVVGLLGSMILFVPPTSPAFEATIELMMPTASSMIALLAAIPATLIAANALVGEREQNTLEPLLCTPLTDRELIWGKTLSSLVPCLAILWGGTALSTVGLIVLSVAFQAPIIIFPDLPGLFLIAVGGPIVLVAVVSVMILISGRVSRVYEAYQTGGLAALILMIPMFLPFVFISGDAIDQSVVWLSNILTVLIAVVMAVVTWFLALKRFNRDTMISLV
;
A
#
# COMPACT_ATOMS: atom_id res chain seq x y z
N MET A 1 -9.63 -28.73 4.58
CA MET A 1 -10.24 -27.47 5.05
C MET A 1 -11.03 -26.86 3.89
N ALA A 2 -12.36 -26.85 3.95
CA ALA A 2 -13.17 -26.16 2.95
C ALA A 2 -12.84 -24.66 3.01
N ARG A 3 -12.21 -24.12 1.96
CA ARG A 3 -11.97 -22.68 1.85
C ARG A 3 -13.33 -21.97 1.81
N SER A 4 -13.49 -20.88 2.56
CA SER A 4 -14.70 -20.07 2.48
C SER A 4 -14.93 -19.62 1.03
N LYS A 5 -16.20 -19.50 0.61
CA LYS A 5 -16.55 -19.12 -0.77
C LYS A 5 -15.83 -17.84 -1.22
N SER A 6 -15.71 -16.87 -0.32
CA SER A 6 -14.97 -15.60 -0.52
C SER A 6 -13.49 -15.82 -0.84
N MET A 7 -12.83 -16.75 -0.16
CA MET A 7 -11.41 -17.07 -0.38
C MET A 7 -11.18 -17.73 -1.74
N ILE A 8 -12.12 -18.56 -2.20
CA ILE A 8 -12.06 -19.18 -3.54
C ILE A 8 -12.15 -18.12 -4.62
N VAL A 9 -13.06 -17.15 -4.47
CA VAL A 9 -13.18 -15.99 -5.37
C VAL A 9 -11.87 -15.21 -5.40
N ALA A 10 -11.34 -14.83 -4.22
CA ALA A 10 -10.10 -14.07 -4.11
C ALA A 10 -8.92 -14.76 -4.81
N LEU A 11 -8.74 -16.06 -4.58
CA LEU A 11 -7.66 -16.83 -5.19
C LEU A 11 -7.81 -17.02 -6.69
N THR A 12 -9.05 -17.16 -7.18
CA THR A 12 -9.31 -17.33 -8.62
C THR A 12 -9.05 -16.03 -9.36
N ASP A 13 -9.50 -14.91 -8.81
CA ASP A 13 -9.28 -13.56 -9.32
C ASP A 13 -7.79 -13.21 -9.33
N LEU A 14 -7.09 -13.42 -8.20
CA LEU A 14 -5.64 -13.26 -8.11
C LEU A 14 -4.89 -14.13 -9.13
N ARG A 15 -5.27 -15.40 -9.27
CA ARG A 15 -4.64 -16.32 -10.21
C ARG A 15 -4.85 -15.86 -11.65
N ASN A 16 -6.02 -15.34 -11.99
CA ASN A 16 -6.30 -14.81 -13.32
C ASN A 16 -5.53 -13.51 -13.57
N ALA A 17 -5.46 -12.60 -12.60
CA ALA A 17 -4.63 -11.40 -12.68
C ALA A 17 -3.15 -11.75 -12.89
N LEU A 18 -2.63 -12.75 -12.17
CA LEU A 18 -1.27 -13.25 -12.34
C LEU A 18 -1.04 -13.99 -13.67
N LYS A 19 -2.06 -14.40 -14.44
CA LYS A 19 -1.82 -14.97 -15.77
C LYS A 19 -1.40 -13.90 -16.77
N VAL A 20 -1.84 -12.66 -16.59
CA VAL A 20 -1.49 -11.54 -17.46
C VAL A 20 -0.01 -11.18 -17.25
N SER A 21 0.79 -11.28 -18.30
CA SER A 21 2.24 -11.05 -18.25
C SER A 21 2.59 -9.63 -17.79
N TRP A 22 1.88 -8.62 -18.29
CA TRP A 22 2.09 -7.22 -17.90
C TRP A 22 1.84 -6.99 -16.40
N MET A 23 0.79 -7.60 -15.83
CA MET A 23 0.49 -7.51 -14.40
C MET A 23 1.58 -8.16 -13.53
N LYS A 24 2.11 -9.33 -13.95
CA LYS A 24 3.25 -9.97 -13.28
C LYS A 24 4.47 -9.06 -13.24
N TYR A 25 4.86 -8.49 -14.38
CA TYR A 25 6.01 -7.60 -14.46
C TYR A 25 5.81 -6.31 -13.66
N PHE A 26 4.58 -5.77 -13.65
CA PHE A 26 4.23 -4.61 -12.83
C PHE A 26 4.37 -4.92 -11.33
N LEU A 27 3.81 -6.04 -10.86
CA LEU A 27 3.91 -6.44 -9.45
C LEU A 27 5.36 -6.68 -9.03
N VAL A 28 6.13 -7.45 -9.82
CA VAL A 28 7.56 -7.69 -9.55
C VAL A 28 8.36 -6.39 -9.59
N GLY A 29 8.07 -5.52 -10.56
CA GLY A 29 8.68 -4.20 -10.67
C GLY A 29 8.43 -3.36 -9.42
N MET A 30 7.20 -3.33 -8.90
CA MET A 30 6.86 -2.60 -7.66
C MET A 30 7.55 -3.19 -6.42
N VAL A 31 7.63 -4.53 -6.31
CA VAL A 31 8.37 -5.19 -5.22
C VAL A 31 9.85 -4.80 -5.24
N LEU A 32 10.46 -4.65 -6.42
CA LEU A 32 11.88 -4.27 -6.55
C LEU A 32 12.12 -2.77 -6.44
N PHE A 33 11.18 -1.94 -6.92
CA PHE A 33 11.34 -0.49 -6.94
C PHE A 33 11.45 0.12 -5.54
N GLY A 34 10.67 -0.35 -4.57
CA GLY A 34 10.80 0.08 -3.16
C GLY A 34 12.20 -0.16 -2.57
N PRO A 35 12.71 -1.39 -2.59
CA PRO A 35 14.08 -1.70 -2.20
C PRO A 35 15.13 -0.90 -2.94
N ILE A 36 15.02 -0.79 -4.26
CA ILE A 36 16.02 -0.06 -5.07
C ILE A 36 16.06 1.40 -4.65
N THR A 37 14.89 2.04 -4.44
CA THR A 37 14.83 3.44 -4.01
C THR A 37 15.35 3.63 -2.58
N VAL A 38 15.01 2.75 -1.65
CA VAL A 38 15.49 2.85 -0.25
C VAL A 38 16.98 2.55 -0.12
N VAL A 39 17.46 1.49 -0.77
CA VAL A 39 18.89 1.16 -0.80
C VAL A 39 19.67 2.24 -1.56
N GLY A 40 19.11 2.82 -2.61
CA GLY A 40 19.71 3.96 -3.30
C GLY A 40 19.80 5.20 -2.40
N LEU A 41 18.70 5.55 -1.71
CA LEU A 41 18.63 6.69 -0.81
C LEU A 41 19.60 6.55 0.36
N LEU A 42 19.45 5.49 1.16
CA LEU A 42 20.24 5.27 2.38
C LEU A 42 21.66 4.76 2.07
N GLY A 43 21.82 3.93 1.04
CA GLY A 43 23.13 3.42 0.63
C GLY A 43 24.02 4.47 -0.02
N SER A 44 23.45 5.52 -0.63
CA SER A 44 24.26 6.65 -1.10
C SER A 44 25.04 7.31 0.05
N MET A 45 24.52 7.30 1.27
CA MET A 45 25.22 7.88 2.43
C MET A 45 26.51 7.15 2.77
N ILE A 46 26.51 5.82 2.63
CA ILE A 46 27.72 5.00 2.84
C ILE A 46 28.83 5.37 1.85
N LEU A 47 28.47 5.87 0.66
CA LEU A 47 29.41 6.20 -0.41
C LEU A 47 29.87 7.67 -0.38
N PHE A 48 28.98 8.59 0.00
CA PHE A 48 29.23 10.04 -0.13
C PHE A 48 29.56 10.73 1.20
N VAL A 49 29.25 10.14 2.35
CA VAL A 49 29.46 10.76 3.66
C VAL A 49 30.38 9.87 4.52
N PRO A 50 31.51 10.41 5.04
CA PRO A 50 32.36 9.66 5.94
C PRO A 50 31.58 9.20 7.18
N PRO A 51 31.59 7.90 7.52
CA PRO A 51 30.79 7.35 8.62
C PRO A 51 31.22 7.83 10.01
N THR A 52 32.36 8.52 10.12
CA THR A 52 32.88 9.13 11.35
C THR A 52 32.40 10.57 11.57
N SER A 53 31.67 11.16 10.62
CA SER A 53 31.21 12.54 10.71
C SER A 53 29.84 12.65 11.42
N PRO A 54 29.60 13.68 12.25
CA PRO A 54 28.28 13.91 12.85
C PRO A 54 27.18 14.16 11.81
N ALA A 55 27.57 14.59 10.60
CA ALA A 55 26.66 14.73 9.46
C ALA A 55 26.07 13.38 9.01
N PHE A 56 26.79 12.26 9.19
CA PHE A 56 26.31 10.92 8.85
C PHE A 56 25.12 10.52 9.72
N GLU A 57 25.21 10.72 11.04
CA GLU A 57 24.15 10.38 11.99
C GLU A 57 22.90 11.23 11.75
N ALA A 58 23.06 12.55 11.61
CA ALA A 58 21.96 13.46 11.36
C ALA A 58 21.23 13.15 10.03
N THR A 59 21.97 12.81 8.98
CA THR A 59 21.36 12.45 7.69
C THR A 59 20.62 11.13 7.76
N ILE A 60 21.12 10.14 8.51
CA ILE A 60 20.41 8.87 8.74
C ILE A 60 19.11 9.10 9.52
N GLU A 61 19.13 9.94 10.55
CA GLU A 61 17.94 10.30 11.33
C GLU A 61 16.87 10.99 10.48
N LEU A 62 17.29 11.84 9.54
CA LEU A 62 16.40 12.48 8.56
C LEU A 62 15.85 11.48 7.52
N MET A 63 16.67 10.54 7.05
CA MET A 63 16.33 9.69 5.91
C MET A 63 15.60 8.38 6.28
N MET A 64 15.78 7.83 7.48
CA MET A 64 15.11 6.57 7.86
C MET A 64 13.57 6.68 7.91
N PRO A 65 12.99 7.67 8.60
CA PRO A 65 11.52 7.82 8.64
C PRO A 65 10.92 8.05 7.25
N THR A 66 11.68 8.73 6.38
CA THR A 66 11.24 9.05 5.02
C THR A 66 11.30 7.82 4.12
N ALA A 67 12.35 6.99 4.23
CA ALA A 67 12.42 5.69 3.57
C ALA A 67 11.27 4.75 3.99
N SER A 68 10.96 4.68 5.29
CA SER A 68 9.83 3.90 5.82
C SER A 68 8.49 4.38 5.23
N SER A 69 8.29 5.70 5.17
CA SER A 69 7.10 6.31 4.56
C SER A 69 7.00 6.05 3.06
N MET A 70 8.12 6.09 2.34
CA MET A 70 8.18 5.80 0.90
C MET A 70 7.78 4.36 0.58
N ILE A 71 8.22 3.36 1.36
CA ILE A 71 7.80 1.98 1.08
C ILE A 71 6.29 1.81 1.30
N ALA A 72 5.75 2.40 2.37
CA ALA A 72 4.31 2.36 2.62
C ALA A 72 3.50 3.03 1.48
N LEU A 73 3.99 4.16 0.97
CA LEU A 73 3.45 4.83 -0.22
C LEU A 73 3.48 3.94 -1.47
N LEU A 74 4.63 3.31 -1.75
CA LEU A 74 4.80 2.46 -2.92
C LEU A 74 3.93 1.21 -2.88
N ALA A 75 3.64 0.68 -1.68
CA ALA A 75 2.71 -0.44 -1.53
C ALA A 75 1.24 -0.03 -1.79
N ALA A 76 0.88 1.24 -1.58
CA ALA A 76 -0.49 1.72 -1.77
C ALA A 76 -0.86 2.00 -3.24
N ILE A 77 0.10 2.35 -4.09
CA ILE A 77 -0.11 2.56 -5.53
C ILE A 77 -0.71 1.32 -6.23
N PRO A 78 -0.15 0.10 -6.10
CA PRO A 78 -0.76 -1.08 -6.70
C PRO A 78 -2.12 -1.40 -6.06
N ALA A 79 -2.36 -1.00 -4.81
CA ALA A 79 -3.63 -1.24 -4.13
C ALA A 79 -4.78 -0.50 -4.81
N THR A 80 -4.59 0.77 -5.20
CA THR A 80 -5.60 1.52 -5.95
C THR A 80 -5.84 0.90 -7.33
N LEU A 81 -4.79 0.51 -8.05
CA LEU A 81 -4.91 -0.06 -9.39
C LEU A 81 -5.64 -1.41 -9.39
N ILE A 82 -5.27 -2.32 -8.48
CA ILE A 82 -5.86 -3.66 -8.43
C ILE A 82 -7.30 -3.58 -7.92
N ALA A 83 -7.56 -2.76 -6.90
CA ALA A 83 -8.92 -2.59 -6.37
C ALA A 83 -9.85 -1.84 -7.34
N ALA A 84 -9.33 -0.97 -8.21
CA ALA A 84 -10.11 -0.33 -9.28
C ALA A 84 -10.61 -1.37 -10.31
N ASN A 85 -9.69 -2.22 -10.76
CA ASN A 85 -9.99 -3.27 -11.74
C ASN A 85 -10.91 -4.37 -11.17
N ALA A 86 -10.93 -4.54 -9.85
CA ALA A 86 -11.69 -5.59 -9.18
C ALA A 86 -13.20 -5.56 -9.47
N LEU A 87 -13.80 -4.37 -9.64
CA LEU A 87 -15.24 -4.20 -9.92
C LEU A 87 -15.49 -3.53 -11.28
N VAL A 88 -14.77 -2.43 -11.59
CA VAL A 88 -14.99 -1.70 -12.85
C VAL A 88 -14.43 -2.47 -14.03
N GLY A 89 -13.32 -3.21 -13.85
CA GLY A 89 -12.76 -4.02 -14.92
C GLY A 89 -13.72 -5.12 -15.38
N GLU A 90 -14.45 -5.74 -14.44
CA GLU A 90 -15.50 -6.70 -14.78
C GLU A 90 -16.71 -6.04 -15.46
N ARG A 91 -17.00 -4.78 -15.11
CA ARG A 91 -18.04 -3.97 -15.77
C ARG A 91 -17.67 -3.69 -17.22
N GLU A 92 -16.46 -3.17 -17.45
CA GLU A 92 -15.95 -2.89 -18.80
C GLU A 92 -15.86 -4.15 -19.68
N GLN A 93 -15.62 -5.31 -19.07
CA GLN A 93 -15.53 -6.61 -19.75
C GLN A 93 -16.89 -7.30 -19.91
N ASN A 94 -18.01 -6.70 -19.48
CA ASN A 94 -19.36 -7.30 -19.47
C ASN A 94 -19.43 -8.66 -18.76
N THR A 95 -18.61 -8.85 -17.72
CA THR A 95 -18.57 -10.08 -16.92
C THR A 95 -19.22 -9.94 -15.54
N LEU A 96 -19.72 -8.74 -15.21
CA LEU A 96 -20.46 -8.51 -13.97
C LEU A 96 -21.79 -9.27 -13.89
N GLU A 97 -22.57 -9.34 -14.98
CA GLU A 97 -23.87 -10.00 -14.95
C GLU A 97 -23.75 -11.52 -14.68
N PRO A 98 -22.87 -12.27 -15.37
CA PRO A 98 -22.61 -13.67 -15.02
C PRO A 98 -22.13 -13.86 -13.58
N LEU A 99 -21.34 -12.93 -13.05
CA LEU A 99 -20.81 -13.00 -11.69
C LEU A 99 -21.90 -12.80 -10.63
N LEU A 100 -22.83 -11.87 -10.86
CA LEU A 100 -23.98 -11.64 -9.98
C LEU A 100 -25.00 -12.79 -10.01
N CYS A 101 -25.04 -13.56 -11.10
CA CYS A 101 -25.85 -14.78 -11.21
C CYS A 101 -25.28 -15.98 -10.42
N THR A 102 -24.07 -15.87 -9.85
CA THR A 102 -23.49 -16.94 -9.03
C THR A 102 -24.19 -17.04 -7.66
N PRO A 103 -24.18 -18.21 -7.00
CA PRO A 103 -24.75 -18.41 -5.66
C PRO A 103 -23.84 -17.84 -4.53
N LEU A 104 -23.27 -16.66 -4.77
CA LEU A 104 -22.46 -15.88 -3.84
C LEU A 104 -23.31 -14.78 -3.23
N THR A 105 -23.18 -14.59 -1.91
CA THR A 105 -23.76 -13.42 -1.25
C THR A 105 -22.95 -12.16 -1.58
N ASP A 106 -23.60 -10.99 -1.58
CA ASP A 106 -22.94 -9.70 -1.86
C ASP A 106 -21.75 -9.44 -0.93
N ARG A 107 -21.88 -9.83 0.34
CA ARG A 107 -20.79 -9.73 1.32
C ARG A 107 -19.63 -10.63 0.96
N GLU A 108 -19.88 -11.88 0.57
CA GLU A 108 -18.82 -12.82 0.17
C GLU A 108 -18.08 -12.35 -1.09
N LEU A 109 -18.78 -11.71 -2.03
CA LEU A 109 -18.19 -11.14 -3.24
C LEU A 109 -17.26 -9.98 -2.92
N ILE A 110 -17.73 -8.99 -2.14
CA ILE A 110 -16.92 -7.83 -1.73
C ILE A 110 -15.71 -8.28 -0.92
N TRP A 111 -15.88 -9.22 0.03
CA TRP A 111 -14.76 -9.79 0.78
C TRP A 111 -13.77 -10.53 -0.12
N GLY A 112 -14.23 -11.24 -1.14
CA GLY A 112 -13.35 -11.88 -2.11
C GLY A 112 -12.50 -10.87 -2.89
N LYS A 113 -13.13 -9.80 -3.39
CA LYS A 113 -12.47 -8.76 -4.19
C LYS A 113 -11.51 -7.87 -3.38
N THR A 114 -11.89 -7.53 -2.14
CA THR A 114 -10.98 -6.85 -1.19
C THR A 114 -9.75 -7.71 -0.89
N LEU A 115 -9.92 -8.99 -0.58
CA LEU A 115 -8.79 -9.87 -0.27
C LEU A 115 -7.89 -10.13 -1.49
N SER A 116 -8.48 -10.27 -2.69
CA SER A 116 -7.75 -10.43 -3.96
C SER A 116 -6.78 -9.27 -4.21
N SER A 117 -7.19 -8.05 -3.89
CA SER A 117 -6.37 -6.84 -4.03
C SER A 117 -5.41 -6.60 -2.87
N LEU A 118 -5.82 -6.94 -1.65
CA LEU A 118 -5.04 -6.66 -0.43
C LEU A 118 -3.82 -7.59 -0.29
N VAL A 119 -3.97 -8.89 -0.59
CA VAL A 119 -2.89 -9.88 -0.47
C VAL A 119 -1.62 -9.50 -1.26
N PRO A 120 -1.68 -9.18 -2.57
CA PRO A 120 -0.48 -8.80 -3.31
C PRO A 120 0.14 -7.50 -2.78
N CYS A 121 -0.67 -6.56 -2.29
CA CYS A 121 -0.18 -5.30 -1.73
C CYS A 121 0.57 -5.49 -0.40
N LEU A 122 0.09 -6.37 0.48
CA LEU A 122 0.84 -6.74 1.68
C LEU A 122 2.16 -7.43 1.34
N ALA A 123 2.16 -8.29 0.32
CA ALA A 123 3.38 -8.92 -0.15
C ALA A 123 4.40 -7.90 -0.67
N ILE A 124 3.93 -6.83 -1.33
CA ILE A 124 4.79 -5.71 -1.77
C ILE A 124 5.34 -4.93 -0.57
N LEU A 125 4.50 -4.62 0.41
CA LEU A 125 4.91 -3.89 1.62
C LEU A 125 5.98 -4.66 2.42
N TRP A 126 5.71 -5.90 2.78
CA TRP A 126 6.61 -6.71 3.60
C TRP A 126 7.79 -7.27 2.81
N GLY A 127 7.57 -7.66 1.55
CA GLY A 127 8.64 -8.10 0.66
C GLY A 127 9.61 -6.97 0.33
N GLY A 128 9.09 -5.77 0.05
CA GLY A 128 9.90 -4.58 -0.17
C GLY A 128 10.72 -4.21 1.05
N THR A 129 10.14 -4.21 2.25
CA THR A 129 10.87 -3.89 3.48
C THR A 129 11.95 -4.91 3.82
N ALA A 130 11.67 -6.21 3.65
CA ALA A 130 12.67 -7.26 3.83
C ALA A 130 13.84 -7.12 2.84
N LEU A 131 13.54 -6.88 1.55
CA LEU A 131 14.56 -6.68 0.53
C LEU A 131 15.40 -5.41 0.77
N SER A 132 14.78 -4.30 1.20
CA SER A 132 15.50 -3.08 1.60
C SER A 132 16.48 -3.34 2.74
N THR A 133 16.03 -4.07 3.76
CA THR A 133 16.83 -4.42 4.94
C THR A 133 18.04 -5.26 4.56
N VAL A 134 17.83 -6.32 3.76
CA VAL A 134 18.92 -7.18 3.27
C VAL A 134 19.88 -6.37 2.39
N GLY A 135 19.36 -5.54 1.48
CA GLY A 135 20.18 -4.71 0.60
C GLY A 135 21.08 -3.75 1.36
N LEU A 136 20.57 -3.10 2.42
CA LEU A 136 21.35 -2.19 3.26
C LEU A 136 22.42 -2.90 4.08
N ILE A 137 22.12 -4.08 4.64
CA ILE A 137 23.11 -4.88 5.37
C ILE A 137 24.23 -5.31 4.43
N VAL A 138 23.91 -5.82 3.24
CA VAL A 138 24.89 -6.22 2.24
C VAL A 138 25.79 -5.05 1.84
N LEU A 139 25.20 -3.87 1.63
CA LEU A 139 25.95 -2.67 1.26
C LEU A 139 26.84 -2.19 2.42
N SER A 140 26.33 -2.19 3.65
CA SER A 140 27.11 -1.81 4.84
C SER A 140 28.34 -2.71 5.03
N VAL A 141 28.16 -4.03 4.88
CA VAL A 141 29.25 -5.01 4.98
C VAL A 141 30.26 -4.87 3.83
N ALA A 142 29.78 -4.66 2.60
CA ALA A 142 30.65 -4.53 1.42
C ALA A 142 31.57 -3.30 1.48
N PHE A 143 31.08 -2.19 2.05
CA PHE A 143 31.83 -0.94 2.15
C PHE A 143 32.47 -0.72 3.53
N GLN A 144 32.48 -1.72 4.41
CA GLN A 144 33.03 -1.64 5.78
C GLN A 144 32.44 -0.47 6.60
N ALA A 145 31.19 -0.13 6.33
CA ALA A 145 30.45 0.94 7.00
C ALA A 145 29.68 0.39 8.22
N PRO A 146 29.28 1.25 9.17
CA PRO A 146 28.41 0.84 10.28
C PRO A 146 27.12 0.22 9.75
N ILE A 147 26.66 -0.84 10.41
CA ILE A 147 25.45 -1.56 9.99
C ILE A 147 24.24 -0.66 10.21
N ILE A 148 23.60 -0.25 9.12
CA ILE A 148 22.34 0.49 9.14
C ILE A 148 21.20 -0.53 9.27
N ILE A 149 20.53 -0.54 10.42
CA ILE A 149 19.36 -1.39 10.65
C ILE A 149 18.11 -0.63 10.17
N PHE A 150 17.56 -1.10 9.05
CA PHE A 150 16.30 -0.59 8.50
C PHE A 150 15.19 -1.62 8.73
N PRO A 151 13.94 -1.21 9.01
CA PRO A 151 13.49 0.14 9.38
C PRO A 151 13.82 0.51 10.84
N ASP A 152 13.75 1.81 11.14
CA ASP A 152 13.81 2.40 12.48
C ASP A 152 12.61 1.96 13.33
N LEU A 153 12.65 2.12 14.66
CA LEU A 153 11.57 1.67 15.54
C LEU A 153 10.19 2.30 15.19
N PRO A 154 10.07 3.63 14.97
CA PRO A 154 8.85 4.23 14.44
C PRO A 154 8.48 3.71 13.04
N GLY A 155 9.45 3.58 12.13
CA GLY A 155 9.24 3.05 10.79
C GLY A 155 8.74 1.60 10.77
N LEU A 156 9.23 0.75 11.69
CA LEU A 156 8.76 -0.61 11.88
C LEU A 156 7.30 -0.61 12.33
N PHE A 157 6.92 0.26 13.26
CA PHE A 157 5.52 0.43 13.66
C PHE A 157 4.65 0.86 12.47
N LEU A 158 5.14 1.81 11.67
CA LEU A 158 4.46 2.24 10.45
C LEU A 158 4.31 1.09 9.45
N ILE A 159 5.33 0.28 9.20
CA ILE A 159 5.28 -0.82 8.23
C ILE A 159 4.44 -2.00 8.73
N ALA A 160 4.57 -2.36 10.01
CA ALA A 160 3.92 -3.54 10.58
C ALA A 160 2.44 -3.29 10.89
N VAL A 161 2.10 -2.08 11.34
CA VAL A 161 0.75 -1.73 11.78
C VAL A 161 0.11 -0.71 10.83
N GLY A 162 0.80 0.40 10.57
CA GLY A 162 0.28 1.48 9.71
C GLY A 162 0.01 1.03 8.28
N GLY A 163 0.97 0.38 7.63
CA GLY A 163 0.92 -0.02 6.25
C GLY A 163 -0.27 -0.94 5.94
N PRO A 164 -0.49 -2.03 6.70
CA PRO A 164 -1.66 -2.88 6.49
C PRO A 164 -2.99 -2.12 6.65
N ILE A 165 -3.10 -1.23 7.63
CA ILE A 165 -4.33 -0.44 7.85
C ILE A 165 -4.54 0.56 6.71
N VAL A 166 -3.48 1.22 6.27
CA VAL A 166 -3.48 2.12 5.11
C VAL A 166 -3.93 1.38 3.85
N LEU A 167 -3.39 0.18 3.60
CA LEU A 167 -3.78 -0.65 2.46
C LEU A 167 -5.26 -1.04 2.53
N VAL A 168 -5.76 -1.45 3.70
CA VAL A 168 -7.18 -1.73 3.90
C VAL A 168 -8.04 -0.51 3.57
N ALA A 169 -7.66 0.67 4.07
CA ALA A 169 -8.39 1.91 3.85
C ALA A 169 -8.39 2.33 2.37
N VAL A 170 -7.26 2.19 1.68
CA VAL A 170 -7.15 2.50 0.25
C VAL A 170 -8.04 1.55 -0.57
N VAL A 171 -7.97 0.25 -0.30
CA VAL A 171 -8.79 -0.75 -1.00
C VAL A 171 -10.28 -0.53 -0.75
N SER A 172 -10.68 -0.23 0.49
CA SER A 172 -12.10 -0.01 0.84
C SER A 172 -12.67 1.24 0.18
N VAL A 173 -11.90 2.34 0.15
CA VAL A 173 -12.26 3.56 -0.60
C VAL A 173 -12.40 3.25 -2.09
N MET A 174 -11.46 2.50 -2.65
CA MET A 174 -11.45 2.18 -4.07
C MET A 174 -12.68 1.37 -4.49
N ILE A 175 -13.14 0.47 -3.64
CA ILE A 175 -14.35 -0.34 -3.90
C ILE A 175 -15.62 0.50 -3.85
N LEU A 176 -15.68 1.51 -2.98
CA LEU A 176 -16.81 2.45 -2.96
C LEU A 176 -16.88 3.30 -4.23
N ILE A 177 -15.71 3.74 -4.71
CA ILE A 177 -15.58 4.55 -5.91
C ILE A 177 -15.90 3.71 -7.15
N SER A 178 -15.37 2.49 -7.23
CA SER A 178 -15.58 1.57 -8.36
C SER A 178 -17.04 1.24 -8.59
N GLY A 179 -17.86 1.20 -7.53
CA GLY A 179 -19.31 1.02 -7.69
C GLY A 179 -20.01 2.14 -8.47
N ARG A 180 -19.48 3.38 -8.45
CA ARG A 180 -20.14 4.56 -9.05
C ARG A 180 -19.65 4.95 -10.43
N VAL A 181 -18.47 4.50 -10.81
CA VAL A 181 -17.84 4.89 -12.08
C VAL A 181 -17.98 3.76 -13.10
N SER A 182 -18.05 4.13 -14.36
CA SER A 182 -18.17 3.19 -15.48
C SER A 182 -16.81 2.83 -16.08
N ARG A 183 -15.79 3.69 -15.90
CA ARG A 183 -14.45 3.50 -16.48
C ARG A 183 -13.37 3.33 -15.41
N VAL A 184 -12.42 2.41 -15.66
CA VAL A 184 -11.30 2.11 -14.74
C VAL A 184 -10.43 3.35 -14.51
N TYR A 185 -10.23 4.18 -15.54
CA TYR A 185 -9.42 5.39 -15.43
C TYR A 185 -10.02 6.43 -14.47
N GLU A 186 -11.33 6.65 -14.53
CA GLU A 186 -12.04 7.57 -13.63
C GLU A 186 -11.98 7.10 -12.19
N ALA A 187 -12.10 5.78 -11.99
CA ALA A 187 -11.92 5.13 -10.70
C ALA A 187 -10.52 5.42 -10.15
N TYR A 188 -9.49 5.20 -10.96
CA TYR A 188 -8.10 5.38 -10.55
C TYR A 188 -7.79 6.83 -10.18
N GLN A 189 -8.26 7.82 -10.95
CA GLN A 189 -8.00 9.23 -10.66
C GLN A 189 -8.66 9.69 -9.36
N THR A 190 -9.91 9.28 -9.13
CA THR A 190 -10.65 9.64 -7.91
C THR A 190 -10.15 8.87 -6.68
N GLY A 191 -9.86 7.58 -6.82
CA GLY A 191 -9.28 6.75 -5.76
C GLY A 191 -7.84 7.12 -5.42
N GLY A 192 -7.05 7.52 -6.42
CA GLY A 192 -5.68 8.01 -6.23
C GLY A 192 -5.63 9.29 -5.40
N LEU A 193 -6.57 10.22 -5.61
CA LEU A 193 -6.69 11.42 -4.77
C LEU A 193 -6.99 11.07 -3.31
N ALA A 194 -7.89 10.12 -3.08
CA ALA A 194 -8.21 9.67 -1.72
C ALA A 194 -7.02 8.96 -1.05
N ALA A 195 -6.27 8.15 -1.81
CA ALA A 195 -5.03 7.55 -1.32
C ALA A 195 -3.98 8.62 -0.97
N LEU A 196 -3.84 9.67 -1.79
CA LEU A 196 -2.89 10.76 -1.55
C LEU A 196 -3.22 11.52 -0.25
N ILE A 197 -4.50 11.80 0.02
CA ILE A 197 -4.93 12.48 1.25
C ILE A 197 -4.53 11.67 2.49
N LEU A 198 -4.64 10.35 2.42
CA LEU A 198 -4.29 9.45 3.52
C LEU A 198 -2.78 9.46 3.83
N MET A 199 -1.96 9.86 2.86
CA MET A 199 -0.50 9.88 2.96
C MET A 199 0.05 11.22 3.46
N ILE A 200 -0.78 12.28 3.49
CA ILE A 200 -0.35 13.62 3.96
C ILE A 200 0.34 13.58 5.33
N PRO A 201 -0.16 12.86 6.35
CA PRO A 201 0.49 12.84 7.66
C PRO A 201 1.91 12.28 7.63
N MET A 202 2.24 11.42 6.65
CA MET A 202 3.56 10.80 6.52
C MET A 202 4.63 11.83 6.12
N PHE A 203 4.23 12.99 5.59
CA PHE A 203 5.12 14.11 5.28
C PHE A 203 5.26 15.11 6.44
N LEU A 204 4.50 14.95 7.52
CA LEU A 204 4.50 15.86 8.66
C LEU A 204 5.91 16.05 9.28
N PRO A 205 6.76 15.02 9.43
CA PRO A 205 8.12 15.19 9.97
C PRO A 205 8.97 16.20 9.20
N PHE A 206 8.72 16.39 7.89
CA PHE A 206 9.46 17.35 7.07
C PHE A 206 9.14 18.81 7.42
N VAL A 207 7.93 19.08 7.92
CA VAL A 207 7.51 20.45 8.28
C VAL A 207 8.18 20.92 9.57
N PHE A 208 8.56 19.97 10.43
CA PHE A 208 9.17 20.23 11.73
C PHE A 208 10.68 19.96 11.75
N ILE A 209 11.33 19.95 10.58
CA ILE A 209 12.79 19.88 10.51
C ILE A 209 13.35 21.17 11.14
N SER A 210 14.09 21.04 12.24
CA SER A 210 14.76 22.15 12.91
C SER A 210 16.28 21.89 12.96
N GLY A 211 17.04 22.59 12.12
CA GLY A 211 18.46 22.31 11.92
C GLY A 211 18.66 21.03 11.09
N ASP A 212 19.56 20.15 11.54
CA ASP A 212 19.91 18.90 10.85
C ASP A 212 19.17 17.66 11.38
N ALA A 213 18.30 17.81 12.38
CA ALA A 213 17.61 16.68 13.03
C ALA A 213 16.08 16.80 12.94
N ILE A 214 15.43 15.64 12.86
CA ILE A 214 13.98 15.51 13.03
C ILE A 214 13.71 15.15 14.49
N ASP A 215 12.81 15.87 15.15
CA ASP A 215 12.33 15.44 16.46
C ASP A 215 11.58 14.10 16.35
N GLN A 216 12.11 13.07 17.00
CA GLN A 216 11.55 11.73 17.01
C GLN A 216 10.09 11.70 17.53
N SER A 217 9.70 12.63 18.40
CA SER A 217 8.32 12.76 18.86
C SER A 217 7.35 13.09 17.72
N VAL A 218 7.81 13.88 16.74
CA VAL A 218 7.03 14.25 15.55
C VAL A 218 6.87 13.06 14.62
N VAL A 219 7.88 12.20 14.49
CA VAL A 219 7.80 10.95 13.70
C VAL A 219 6.79 9.98 14.30
N TRP A 220 6.77 9.84 15.63
CA TRP A 220 5.75 9.04 16.31
C TRP A 220 4.36 9.64 16.12
N LEU A 221 4.22 10.96 16.27
CA LEU A 221 2.96 11.66 16.04
C LEU A 221 2.45 11.43 14.61
N SER A 222 3.31 11.56 13.58
CA SER A 222 2.93 11.32 12.19
C SER A 222 2.46 9.90 11.93
N ASN A 223 3.13 8.91 12.53
CA ASN A 223 2.76 7.50 12.36
C ASN A 223 1.44 7.17 13.04
N ILE A 224 1.23 7.68 14.26
CA ILE A 224 -0.03 7.52 14.99
C ILE A 224 -1.18 8.21 14.24
N LEU A 225 -0.94 9.41 13.72
CA LEU A 225 -1.95 10.18 12.98
C LEU A 225 -2.32 9.46 11.67
N THR A 226 -1.32 8.93 10.94
CA THR A 226 -1.54 8.09 9.75
C THR A 226 -2.42 6.90 10.07
N VAL A 227 -2.09 6.15 11.14
CA VAL A 227 -2.87 4.99 11.59
C VAL A 227 -4.30 5.40 11.94
N LEU A 228 -4.48 6.47 12.72
CA LEU A 228 -5.80 6.92 13.17
C LEU A 228 -6.68 7.32 11.98
N ILE A 229 -6.16 8.15 11.07
CA ILE A 229 -6.89 8.53 9.84
C ILE A 229 -7.23 7.30 9.02
N ALA A 230 -6.28 6.38 8.84
CA ALA A 230 -6.50 5.16 8.07
C ALA A 230 -7.57 4.27 8.70
N VAL A 231 -7.59 4.10 10.03
CA VAL A 231 -8.63 3.35 10.75
C VAL A 231 -9.99 4.02 10.55
N VAL A 232 -10.10 5.33 10.79
CA VAL A 232 -11.38 6.05 10.64
C VAL A 232 -11.89 5.92 9.21
N MET A 233 -11.03 6.12 8.22
CA MET A 233 -11.37 5.97 6.81
C MET A 233 -11.80 4.53 6.47
N ALA A 234 -11.05 3.52 6.90
CA ALA A 234 -11.38 2.12 6.67
C ALA A 234 -12.75 1.77 7.28
N VAL A 235 -13.01 2.18 8.52
CA VAL A 235 -14.27 1.92 9.22
C VAL A 235 -15.44 2.62 8.53
N VAL A 236 -15.32 3.92 8.26
CA VAL A 236 -16.37 4.72 7.60
C VAL A 236 -16.67 4.15 6.21
N THR A 237 -15.64 3.88 5.42
CA THR A 237 -15.82 3.37 4.05
C THR A 237 -16.39 1.95 4.05
N TRP A 238 -15.99 1.11 4.99
CA TRP A 238 -16.55 -0.23 5.15
C TRP A 238 -18.05 -0.20 5.49
N PHE A 239 -18.45 0.65 6.44
CA PHE A 239 -19.87 0.83 6.78
C PHE A 239 -20.68 1.39 5.61
N LEU A 240 -20.13 2.38 4.88
CA LEU A 240 -20.77 2.92 3.69
C LEU A 240 -20.88 1.87 2.57
N ALA A 241 -19.88 1.00 2.41
CA ALA A 241 -19.90 -0.07 1.41
C ALA A 241 -21.02 -1.06 1.72
N LEU A 242 -21.11 -1.53 2.96
CA LEU A 242 -22.18 -2.46 3.36
C LEU A 242 -23.58 -1.87 3.26
N LYS A 243 -23.76 -0.58 3.55
CA LYS A 243 -25.08 0.07 3.50
C LYS A 243 -25.52 0.41 2.08
N ARG A 244 -24.57 0.70 1.19
CA ARG A 244 -24.84 1.20 -0.16
C ARG A 244 -24.77 0.12 -1.24
N PHE A 245 -24.26 -1.06 -0.92
CA PHE A 245 -24.28 -2.20 -1.82
C PHE A 245 -25.69 -2.79 -1.88
N ASN A 246 -26.44 -2.40 -2.91
CA ASN A 246 -27.73 -2.98 -3.26
C ASN A 246 -27.62 -3.54 -4.69
N ARG A 247 -27.82 -4.86 -4.84
CA ARG A 247 -27.73 -5.59 -6.12
C ARG A 247 -28.51 -4.91 -7.24
N ASP A 248 -29.72 -4.48 -6.93
CA ASP A 248 -30.68 -3.93 -7.91
C ASP A 248 -30.21 -2.61 -8.53
N THR A 249 -29.57 -1.73 -7.74
CA THR A 249 -29.03 -0.45 -8.23
C THR A 249 -27.78 -0.61 -9.09
N MET A 250 -27.01 -1.68 -8.92
CA MET A 250 -25.82 -1.91 -9.76
C MET A 250 -26.19 -2.50 -11.12
N ILE A 251 -27.30 -3.24 -11.21
CA ILE A 251 -27.82 -3.81 -12.46
C ILE A 251 -28.45 -2.70 -13.33
N SER A 252 -29.08 -1.68 -12.74
CA SER A 252 -29.66 -0.55 -13.48
C SER A 252 -28.64 0.48 -13.99
N LEU A 253 -27.36 0.34 -13.63
CA LEU A 253 -26.25 1.20 -14.04
C LEU A 253 -25.36 0.57 -15.13
N VAL A 254 -25.69 -0.65 -15.57
CA VAL A 254 -25.15 -1.30 -16.76
C VAL A 254 -25.95 -0.83 -17.97
#